data_AF-A0A5D2WPN2-F1
#
_entry.id   AF-A0A5D2WPN2-F1
#
_cell.length_a   1.000
_cell.length_b   1.000
_cell.length_c   1.000
_cell.angle_alpha   90.00
_cell.angle_beta   90.00
_cell.angle_gamma   90.00
#
_symmetry.space_group_name_H-M   'P 1'
#
loop_
_entity.id
_entity.type
_entity.pdbx_description
1 polymer ?
#
loop_
_entity_poly.entity_id
_entity_poly.type
_entity_poly.pdbx_seq_one_letter_code
_entity_poly.pdbx_strand_id
1 'polypeptide(L)'
;MGLKENDEDRSPFQCLLDAAALVGRLDEETMRLKLKQGLNKIDDNNSSGVDTRPTNYTTVRIFGTDVLIAAIDEAVITNQPPACSSKKRKERVESSRAKQPMPKQKRKKLKHEATFGAQPCLPQRFKEMIKCMDGSEDKLIIQKALYKTDLSKHHGRLSIPMNQVEVEFLTDEELKQSSKEGIEALVIEPCLKTRDMSLRIWDMPKPTGSFSSVYVLVTGWKSVVEGNDLKVGDVIQVWSFRVNSKLCFALVIVP
;
A
#
# COMPACT_ATOMS: atom_id res chain seq x y z
N MET A 1 -10.72 54.37 30.43
CA MET A 1 -11.51 53.59 29.44
C MET A 1 -10.94 52.18 29.44
N GLY A 2 -11.75 51.16 29.70
CA GLY A 2 -11.33 49.77 29.52
C GLY A 2 -12.02 49.21 28.28
N LEU A 3 -11.24 48.71 27.32
CA LEU A 3 -11.80 47.99 26.19
C LEU A 3 -12.20 46.60 26.67
N LYS A 4 -13.46 46.21 26.43
CA LYS A 4 -13.85 44.81 26.45
C LYS A 4 -13.47 44.21 25.11
N GLU A 5 -12.67 43.16 25.11
CA GLU A 5 -12.55 42.29 23.95
C GLU A 5 -13.82 41.42 23.86
N ASN A 6 -14.33 41.20 22.66
CA ASN A 6 -15.61 40.52 22.44
C ASN A 6 -15.37 39.02 22.23
N ASP A 7 -15.71 38.22 23.24
CA ASP A 7 -15.48 36.77 23.26
C ASP A 7 -16.64 35.99 22.60
N GLU A 8 -16.97 36.33 21.34
CA GLU A 8 -18.21 35.86 20.69
C GLU A 8 -18.14 35.73 19.15
N ASP A 9 -17.15 34.99 18.61
CA ASP A 9 -17.33 34.20 17.35
C ASP A 9 -16.29 33.05 17.17
N ARG A 10 -16.02 32.27 18.23
CA ARG A 10 -15.10 31.12 18.12
C ARG A 10 -15.81 29.93 17.46
N SER A 11 -15.69 29.85 16.13
CA SER A 11 -16.24 28.77 15.29
C SER A 11 -16.09 27.37 15.94
N PRO A 12 -17.14 26.52 15.92
CA PRO A 12 -17.08 25.18 16.54
C PRO A 12 -15.92 24.30 16.06
N PHE A 13 -15.45 24.51 14.83
CA PHE A 13 -14.30 23.80 14.28
C PHE A 13 -12.96 24.27 14.87
N GLN A 14 -12.83 25.54 15.26
CA GLN A 14 -11.65 26.03 15.96
C GLN A 14 -11.54 25.38 17.34
N CYS A 15 -12.64 25.31 18.09
CA CYS A 15 -12.70 24.59 19.37
C CYS A 15 -12.32 23.10 19.22
N LEU A 16 -12.63 22.47 18.07
CA LEU A 16 -12.25 21.09 17.77
C LEU A 16 -10.74 20.93 17.49
N LEU A 17 -10.14 21.88 16.76
CA LEU A 17 -8.70 21.95 16.52
C LEU A 17 -7.91 22.22 17.82
N ASP A 18 -8.41 23.16 18.64
CA ASP A 18 -7.83 23.49 19.95
C ASP A 18 -7.87 22.27 20.89
N ALA A 19 -8.98 21.52 20.90
CA ALA A 19 -9.12 20.28 21.67
C ALA A 19 -8.16 19.19 21.19
N ALA A 20 -7.97 19.02 19.87
CA ALA A 20 -7.00 18.07 19.32
C ALA A 20 -5.56 18.40 19.72
N ALA A 21 -5.19 19.69 19.73
CA ALA A 21 -3.87 20.15 20.18
C ALA A 21 -3.62 19.88 21.68
N LEU A 22 -4.66 19.94 22.52
CA LEU A 22 -4.57 19.57 23.94
C LEU A 22 -4.39 18.06 24.14
N VAL A 23 -5.03 17.22 23.33
CA VAL A 23 -4.87 15.75 23.40
C VAL A 23 -3.43 15.33 23.07
N GLY A 24 -2.81 15.89 22.02
CA GLY A 24 -1.42 15.57 21.67
C GLY A 24 -0.42 15.93 22.77
N ARG A 25 -0.63 17.07 23.45
CA ARG A 25 0.23 17.47 24.59
C ARG A 25 0.13 16.50 25.77
N LEU A 26 -1.03 15.87 25.98
CA LEU A 26 -1.22 14.86 27.03
C LEU A 26 -0.54 13.53 26.67
N ASP A 27 -0.45 13.14 25.40
CA ASP A 27 0.28 11.94 25.00
C ASP A 27 1.80 12.11 25.16
N GLU A 28 2.35 13.29 24.83
CA GLU A 28 3.78 13.58 24.96
C GLU A 28 4.22 13.58 26.43
N GLU A 29 3.45 14.21 27.33
CA GLU A 29 3.69 14.14 28.78
C GLU A 29 3.55 12.70 29.32
N THR A 30 2.54 11.94 28.85
CA THR A 30 2.35 10.53 29.24
C THR A 30 3.53 9.66 28.80
N MET A 31 4.09 9.90 27.61
CA MET A 31 5.30 9.22 27.14
C MET A 31 6.54 9.64 27.96
N ARG A 32 6.72 10.94 28.25
CA ARG A 32 7.82 11.42 29.13
C ARG A 32 7.76 10.81 30.53
N LEU A 33 6.56 10.67 31.11
CA LEU A 33 6.35 10.05 32.42
C LEU A 33 6.69 8.55 32.39
N LYS A 34 6.23 7.80 31.38
CA LYS A 34 6.56 6.38 31.23
C LYS A 34 8.07 6.15 31.02
N LEU A 35 8.74 7.01 30.25
CA LEU A 35 10.18 6.92 30.04
C LEU A 35 10.96 7.12 31.35
N LYS A 36 10.59 8.12 32.16
CA LYS A 36 11.18 8.37 33.50
C LYS A 36 10.96 7.21 34.47
N GLN A 37 9.81 6.53 34.42
CA GLN A 37 9.53 5.37 35.26
C GLN A 37 10.28 4.10 34.81
N GLY A 38 10.65 3.99 33.53
CA GLY A 38 11.40 2.86 32.99
C GLY A 38 12.88 2.84 33.36
N LEU A 39 13.52 4.02 33.52
CA LEU A 39 14.97 4.12 33.76
C LEU A 39 15.38 3.76 35.20
N ASN A 40 14.47 3.82 36.17
CA ASN A 40 14.76 3.52 37.59
C ASN A 40 14.65 2.02 37.94
N LYS A 41 14.92 1.12 36.97
CA LYS A 41 14.75 -0.34 37.13
C LYS A 41 15.82 -1.18 36.40
N ILE A 42 17.09 -0.76 36.47
CA ILE A 42 18.23 -1.62 36.13
C ILE A 42 19.29 -1.45 37.21
N ASP A 43 19.30 -2.38 38.16
CA ASP A 43 20.46 -2.82 38.95
C ASP A 43 20.11 -4.20 39.55
N ASP A 44 21.13 -4.93 40.00
CA ASP A 44 21.07 -6.23 40.70
C ASP A 44 20.32 -7.40 40.01
N ASN A 45 21.04 -8.19 39.18
CA ASN A 45 21.60 -9.49 39.63
C ASN A 45 22.37 -10.26 38.52
N ASN A 46 23.18 -11.24 38.94
CA ASN A 46 24.15 -11.98 38.14
C ASN A 46 24.00 -13.52 38.30
N SER A 47 24.08 -14.31 37.21
CA SER A 47 24.73 -15.65 37.15
C SER A 47 24.48 -16.37 35.81
N SER A 48 25.49 -17.11 35.29
CA SER A 48 25.44 -18.33 34.43
C SER A 48 24.44 -18.47 33.26
N GLY A 49 24.76 -18.99 32.07
CA GLY A 49 25.95 -19.71 31.57
C GLY A 49 25.56 -20.92 30.68
N VAL A 50 26.50 -21.47 29.90
CA VAL A 50 26.40 -22.66 28.98
C VAL A 50 26.08 -22.40 27.50
N ASP A 51 26.90 -22.98 26.61
CA ASP A 51 26.79 -23.00 25.13
C ASP A 51 25.84 -24.08 24.57
N THR A 52 25.35 -23.91 23.33
CA THR A 52 25.28 -25.04 22.36
C THR A 52 25.11 -24.64 20.87
N ARG A 53 26.17 -24.87 20.08
CA ARG A 53 26.26 -25.32 18.65
C ARG A 53 25.38 -24.68 17.53
N PRO A 54 25.92 -24.52 16.30
CA PRO A 54 25.17 -24.01 15.14
C PRO A 54 24.26 -25.06 14.48
N THR A 55 23.15 -24.61 13.90
CA THR A 55 22.25 -25.40 13.05
C THR A 55 22.57 -25.23 11.56
N ASN A 56 22.56 -26.35 10.82
CA ASN A 56 22.85 -26.36 9.38
C ASN A 56 21.62 -25.89 8.59
N TYR A 57 21.75 -24.80 7.84
CA TYR A 57 20.71 -24.28 6.95
C TYR A 57 21.13 -24.39 5.48
N THR A 58 20.17 -24.60 4.58
CA THR A 58 20.37 -24.55 3.12
C THR A 58 19.51 -23.44 2.54
N THR A 59 20.12 -22.54 1.77
CA THR A 59 19.43 -21.42 1.11
C THR A 59 18.99 -21.83 -0.29
N VAL A 60 17.71 -21.64 -0.61
CA VAL A 60 17.14 -21.91 -1.94
C VAL A 60 16.53 -20.63 -2.52
N ARG A 61 16.96 -20.25 -3.73
CA ARG A 61 16.52 -19.01 -4.38
C ARG A 61 15.26 -19.24 -5.22
N ILE A 62 14.15 -18.61 -4.84
CA ILE A 62 12.84 -18.73 -5.50
C ILE A 62 12.33 -17.31 -5.83
N PHE A 63 11.93 -17.08 -7.09
CA PHE A 63 11.48 -15.77 -7.62
C PHE A 63 12.43 -14.57 -7.32
N GLY A 64 13.73 -14.84 -7.16
CA GLY A 64 14.76 -13.82 -6.87
C GLY A 64 15.00 -13.56 -5.38
N THR A 65 14.18 -14.14 -4.49
CA THR A 65 14.39 -14.11 -3.03
C THR A 65 15.04 -15.40 -2.53
N ASP A 66 15.97 -15.28 -1.59
CA ASP A 66 16.61 -16.41 -0.93
C ASP A 66 15.79 -16.86 0.29
N VAL A 67 15.46 -18.15 0.35
CA VAL A 67 14.69 -18.76 1.44
C VAL A 67 15.57 -19.76 2.19
N LEU A 68 15.67 -19.57 3.51
CA LEU A 68 16.38 -20.49 4.41
C LEU A 68 15.52 -21.70 4.73
N ILE A 69 16.01 -22.89 4.42
CA ILE A 69 15.39 -24.17 4.74
C ILE A 69 16.28 -24.90 5.75
N ALA A 70 15.73 -25.22 6.92
CA ALA A 70 16.36 -26.13 7.87
C ALA A 70 16.15 -27.57 7.41
N ALA A 71 17.19 -28.40 7.51
CA ALA A 71 17.03 -29.84 7.31
C ALA A 71 16.20 -30.42 8.47
N ILE A 72 15.21 -31.26 8.13
CA ILE A 72 14.42 -32.03 9.09
C ILE A 72 14.86 -33.49 8.92
N ASP A 73 15.35 -34.12 9.98
CA ASP A 73 15.73 -35.53 9.93
C ASP A 73 14.48 -36.44 9.80
N GLU A 74 14.54 -37.37 8.85
CA GLU A 74 13.45 -38.27 8.46
C GLU A 74 13.23 -39.38 9.49
N ALA A 75 12.10 -39.35 10.20
CA ALA A 75 11.69 -40.41 11.12
C ALA A 75 10.16 -40.62 11.21
N VAL A 76 9.65 -41.55 10.40
CA VAL A 76 8.45 -42.38 10.64
C VAL A 76 7.08 -41.67 10.77
N ILE A 77 6.29 -41.77 9.71
CA ILE A 77 4.89 -42.22 9.81
C ILE A 77 4.68 -43.38 8.81
N THR A 78 4.05 -44.46 9.27
CA THR A 78 3.81 -45.69 8.48
C THR A 78 2.36 -45.81 8.03
N ASN A 79 2.11 -46.30 6.79
CA ASN A 79 1.31 -47.51 6.51
C ASN A 79 1.16 -47.78 4.99
N GLN A 80 0.70 -48.97 4.62
CA GLN A 80 0.97 -49.63 3.33
C GLN A 80 -0.04 -49.34 2.18
N PRO A 81 0.38 -49.48 0.90
CA PRO A 81 -0.49 -49.54 -0.28
C PRO A 81 -0.79 -50.98 -0.76
N PRO A 82 -1.87 -51.22 -1.54
CA PRO A 82 -2.15 -52.52 -2.16
C PRO A 82 -1.49 -52.73 -3.55
N ALA A 83 -1.30 -54.01 -3.91
CA ALA A 83 -0.77 -54.57 -5.16
C ALA A 83 -1.22 -53.85 -6.47
N CYS A 84 -0.39 -53.61 -7.50
CA CYS A 84 0.38 -54.55 -8.35
C CYS A 84 -0.56 -55.48 -9.18
N SER A 85 -0.40 -55.68 -10.50
CA SER A 85 0.78 -55.66 -11.40
C SER A 85 0.51 -54.84 -12.70
N SER A 86 1.15 -54.92 -13.89
CA SER A 86 2.01 -55.95 -14.55
C SER A 86 2.92 -55.36 -15.66
N LYS A 87 3.58 -56.22 -16.45
CA LYS A 87 4.60 -55.86 -17.48
C LYS A 87 4.08 -55.97 -18.93
N LYS A 88 4.40 -55.00 -19.81
CA LYS A 88 4.69 -55.30 -21.24
C LYS A 88 5.56 -54.23 -21.93
N ARG A 89 6.65 -54.68 -22.55
CA ARG A 89 7.54 -53.91 -23.43
C ARG A 89 7.07 -54.07 -24.88
N LYS A 90 6.98 -52.98 -25.65
CA LYS A 90 6.96 -53.02 -27.12
C LYS A 90 7.65 -51.78 -27.72
N GLU A 91 7.87 -51.81 -29.02
CA GLU A 91 8.96 -51.13 -29.70
C GLU A 91 8.51 -49.94 -30.58
N ARG A 92 9.49 -49.16 -31.06
CA ARG A 92 9.38 -47.97 -31.90
C ARG A 92 8.42 -48.15 -33.08
N VAL A 93 7.48 -47.22 -33.24
CA VAL A 93 6.93 -46.81 -34.54
C VAL A 93 6.95 -45.28 -34.59
N GLU A 94 7.47 -44.74 -35.68
CA GLU A 94 7.57 -43.30 -35.92
C GLU A 94 6.32 -42.84 -36.68
N SER A 95 5.62 -41.83 -36.16
CA SER A 95 4.38 -41.34 -36.79
C SER A 95 4.30 -39.82 -36.72
N SER A 96 4.67 -39.18 -37.83
CA SER A 96 4.55 -37.75 -38.04
C SER A 96 3.07 -37.36 -38.18
N ARG A 97 2.53 -36.65 -37.18
CA ARG A 97 1.21 -36.02 -37.29
C ARG A 97 1.24 -34.58 -36.78
N ALA A 98 1.32 -33.64 -37.71
CA ALA A 98 1.33 -32.21 -37.40
C ALA A 98 0.08 -31.81 -36.61
N LYS A 99 0.27 -31.16 -35.46
CA LYS A 99 -0.81 -30.50 -34.71
C LYS A 99 -0.86 -29.05 -35.14
N GLN A 100 -1.95 -28.65 -35.78
CA GLN A 100 -2.18 -27.26 -36.18
C GLN A 100 -2.29 -26.35 -34.94
N PRO A 101 -1.88 -25.07 -35.04
CA PRO A 101 -1.97 -24.13 -33.91
C PRO A 101 -3.43 -23.81 -33.60
N MET A 102 -3.85 -23.96 -32.34
CA MET A 102 -5.20 -23.59 -31.93
C MET A 102 -5.41 -22.07 -32.05
N PRO A 103 -6.61 -21.60 -32.47
CA PRO A 103 -6.84 -20.19 -32.74
C PRO A 103 -6.74 -19.34 -31.45
N LYS A 104 -5.97 -18.25 -31.53
CA LYS A 104 -5.79 -17.29 -30.43
C LYS A 104 -7.13 -16.61 -30.11
N GLN A 105 -7.81 -17.06 -29.06
CA GLN A 105 -8.98 -16.35 -28.52
C GLN A 105 -8.54 -14.97 -28.00
N LYS A 106 -8.72 -13.94 -28.83
CA LYS A 106 -8.63 -12.54 -28.40
C LYS A 106 -9.70 -12.33 -27.33
N ARG A 107 -9.31 -12.33 -26.04
CA ARG A 107 -10.18 -11.83 -24.97
C ARG A 107 -10.54 -10.39 -25.32
N LYS A 108 -11.77 -10.14 -25.77
CA LYS A 108 -12.26 -8.79 -26.01
C LYS A 108 -12.07 -8.02 -24.70
N LYS A 109 -11.31 -6.92 -24.72
CA LYS A 109 -11.39 -5.94 -23.65
C LYS A 109 -12.84 -5.45 -23.65
N LEU A 110 -13.58 -5.69 -22.58
CA LEU A 110 -14.77 -4.89 -22.33
C LEU A 110 -14.26 -3.46 -22.13
N LYS A 111 -14.56 -2.58 -23.07
CA LYS A 111 -14.75 -1.18 -22.69
C LYS A 111 -15.96 -1.20 -21.76
N HIS A 112 -15.78 -0.75 -20.52
CA HIS A 112 -16.92 -0.13 -19.85
C HIS A 112 -17.11 1.22 -20.54
N GLU A 113 -18.07 1.28 -21.45
CA GLU A 113 -18.62 2.56 -21.87
C GLU A 113 -19.39 3.08 -20.66
N ALA A 114 -18.78 4.02 -19.93
CA ALA A 114 -19.42 4.68 -18.82
C ALA A 114 -20.62 5.48 -19.35
N THR A 115 -21.74 5.41 -18.62
CA THR A 115 -22.96 6.16 -18.92
C THR A 115 -22.66 7.64 -19.11
N PHE A 116 -23.29 8.26 -20.11
CA PHE A 116 -23.14 9.67 -20.44
C PHE A 116 -23.27 10.60 -19.22
N GLY A 117 -22.44 11.66 -19.17
CA GLY A 117 -22.91 12.95 -18.64
C GLY A 117 -21.88 13.78 -17.87
N ALA A 118 -21.13 13.18 -16.94
CA ALA A 118 -20.31 13.93 -15.99
C ALA A 118 -18.90 13.35 -15.82
N GLN A 119 -17.89 14.23 -15.78
CA GLN A 119 -16.61 13.88 -15.15
C GLN A 119 -16.87 13.62 -13.65
N PRO A 120 -16.21 12.63 -13.02
CA PRO A 120 -16.38 12.41 -11.59
C PRO A 120 -15.91 13.63 -10.82
N CYS A 121 -16.76 14.20 -9.97
CA CYS A 121 -16.42 15.36 -9.16
C CYS A 121 -15.99 14.94 -7.75
N LEU A 122 -14.98 15.62 -7.18
CA LEU A 122 -14.57 15.36 -5.80
C LEU A 122 -15.77 15.63 -4.85
N PRO A 123 -16.12 14.72 -3.93
CA PRO A 123 -17.30 14.89 -3.09
C PRO A 123 -17.18 16.08 -2.14
N GLN A 124 -18.31 16.72 -1.84
CA GLN A 124 -18.38 17.98 -1.09
C GLN A 124 -17.56 17.97 0.22
N ARG A 125 -17.69 16.90 1.02
CA ARG A 125 -16.94 16.72 2.27
C ARG A 125 -15.40 16.73 2.12
N PHE A 126 -14.88 16.31 0.97
CA PHE A 126 -13.44 16.40 0.66
C PHE A 126 -13.06 17.80 0.17
N LYS A 127 -13.90 18.45 -0.64
CA LYS A 127 -13.69 19.84 -1.07
C LYS A 127 -13.64 20.81 0.10
N GLU A 128 -14.55 20.63 1.07
CA GLU A 128 -14.57 21.41 2.31
C GLU A 128 -13.29 21.19 3.12
N MET A 129 -12.86 19.94 3.30
CA MET A 129 -11.63 19.61 4.01
C MET A 129 -10.37 20.18 3.32
N ILE A 130 -10.26 20.05 2.00
CA ILE A 130 -9.17 20.64 1.21
C ILE A 130 -9.18 22.17 1.35
N LYS A 131 -10.35 22.82 1.27
CA LYS A 131 -10.48 24.28 1.46
C LYS A 131 -10.08 24.71 2.87
N CYS A 132 -10.42 23.94 3.91
CA CYS A 132 -9.97 24.20 5.29
C CYS A 132 -8.45 24.03 5.48
N MET A 133 -7.75 23.36 4.56
CA MET A 133 -6.29 23.24 4.52
C MET A 133 -5.63 24.30 3.62
N ASP A 134 -6.38 25.30 3.14
CA ASP A 134 -5.97 26.25 2.08
C ASP A 134 -5.45 25.54 0.81
N GLY A 135 -6.17 24.48 0.44
CA GLY A 135 -5.81 23.60 -0.67
C GLY A 135 -6.47 23.95 -2.00
N SER A 136 -5.75 23.68 -3.09
CA SER A 136 -6.11 24.03 -4.47
C SER A 136 -5.76 22.91 -5.47
N GLU A 137 -6.10 23.10 -6.75
CA GLU A 137 -5.77 22.18 -7.86
C GLU A 137 -6.22 20.71 -7.67
N ASP A 138 -7.48 20.47 -7.28
CA ASP A 138 -8.00 19.09 -7.22
C ASP A 138 -8.11 18.45 -8.62
N LYS A 139 -7.24 17.46 -8.88
CA LYS A 139 -7.15 16.72 -10.14
C LYS A 139 -7.37 15.23 -9.88
N LEU A 140 -8.29 14.60 -10.63
CA LEU A 140 -8.49 13.15 -10.60
C LEU A 140 -7.35 12.45 -11.34
N ILE A 141 -6.53 11.69 -10.62
CA ILE A 141 -5.36 10.98 -11.16
C ILE A 141 -5.78 9.67 -11.82
N ILE A 142 -6.63 8.90 -11.13
CA ILE A 142 -7.09 7.58 -11.55
C ILE A 142 -8.38 7.18 -10.82
N GLN A 143 -9.23 6.40 -11.48
CA GLN A 143 -10.27 5.59 -10.83
C GLN A 143 -10.00 4.10 -11.12
N LYS A 144 -9.84 3.28 -10.09
CA LYS A 144 -9.57 1.82 -10.24
C LYS A 144 -10.18 0.99 -9.12
N ALA A 145 -10.52 -0.26 -9.45
CA ALA A 145 -10.80 -1.28 -8.46
C ALA A 145 -9.52 -1.67 -7.69
N LEU A 146 -9.64 -1.98 -6.41
CA LEU A 146 -8.55 -2.47 -5.56
C LEU A 146 -8.27 -3.95 -5.82
N TYR A 147 -7.01 -4.28 -6.12
CA TYR A 147 -6.57 -5.64 -6.37
C TYR A 147 -6.00 -6.30 -5.10
N LYS A 148 -5.92 -7.64 -5.10
CA LYS A 148 -5.30 -8.43 -4.01
C LYS A 148 -3.86 -7.98 -3.66
N THR A 149 -3.13 -7.41 -4.62
CA THR A 149 -1.79 -6.84 -4.42
C THR A 149 -1.81 -5.52 -3.67
N ASP A 150 -2.82 -4.66 -3.91
CA ASP A 150 -2.96 -3.39 -3.20
C ASP A 150 -3.29 -3.64 -1.71
N LEU A 151 -4.13 -4.63 -1.42
CA LEU A 151 -4.58 -4.98 -0.07
C LEU A 151 -3.65 -5.98 0.64
N SER A 152 -2.54 -6.38 0.02
CA SER A 152 -1.64 -7.39 0.58
C SER A 152 -0.80 -6.80 1.72
N LYS A 153 -0.95 -7.35 2.93
CA LYS A 153 -0.16 -6.95 4.12
C LYS A 153 1.36 -7.05 3.93
N HIS A 154 1.82 -7.88 2.99
CA HIS A 154 3.22 -7.99 2.57
C HIS A 154 3.65 -6.87 1.61
N HIS A 155 2.79 -6.45 0.68
CA HIS A 155 3.13 -5.42 -0.32
C HIS A 155 2.95 -4.00 0.22
N GLY A 156 1.96 -3.80 1.09
CA GLY A 156 1.77 -2.59 1.90
C GLY A 156 1.62 -1.28 1.13
N ARG A 157 1.14 -1.33 -0.12
CA ARG A 157 1.12 -0.18 -1.04
C ARG A 157 -0.13 -0.15 -1.92
N LEU A 158 -0.61 1.05 -2.25
CA LEU A 158 -1.51 1.25 -3.39
C LEU A 158 -0.68 1.41 -4.66
N SER A 159 -1.00 0.66 -5.72
CA SER A 159 -0.36 0.78 -7.03
C SER A 159 -1.24 1.55 -8.01
N ILE A 160 -0.67 2.59 -8.65
CA ILE A 160 -1.29 3.48 -9.63
C ILE A 160 -0.47 3.39 -10.93
N PRO A 161 -0.92 2.62 -11.95
CA PRO A 161 -0.17 2.45 -13.20
C PRO A 161 -0.12 3.76 -14.00
N MET A 162 1.08 4.23 -14.37
CA MET A 162 1.22 5.54 -15.04
C MET A 162 0.48 5.60 -16.38
N ASN A 163 0.39 4.49 -17.10
CA ASN A 163 -0.36 4.38 -18.36
C ASN A 163 -1.90 4.44 -18.20
N GLN A 164 -2.40 4.77 -17.01
CA GLN A 164 -3.80 5.01 -16.69
C GLN A 164 -4.02 6.38 -16.03
N VAL A 165 -2.98 7.22 -16.01
CA VAL A 165 -3.03 8.60 -15.53
C VAL A 165 -3.01 9.52 -16.74
N GLU A 166 -4.05 10.34 -16.89
CA GLU A 166 -4.22 11.24 -18.04
C GLU A 166 -3.91 12.71 -17.69
N VAL A 167 -3.58 13.00 -16.42
CA VAL A 167 -3.32 14.36 -15.90
C VAL A 167 -1.90 14.51 -15.35
N GLU A 168 -1.30 15.67 -15.63
CA GLU A 168 -0.03 16.08 -15.01
C GLU A 168 -0.29 16.65 -13.61
N PHE A 169 0.20 15.91 -12.60
CA PHE A 169 0.01 16.23 -11.18
C PHE A 169 1.31 16.42 -10.38
N LEU A 170 2.47 16.05 -10.96
CA LEU A 170 3.80 16.26 -10.41
C LEU A 170 4.52 17.39 -11.14
N THR A 171 5.42 18.11 -10.46
CA THR A 171 6.43 18.92 -11.14
C THR A 171 7.59 18.03 -11.63
N ASP A 172 8.45 18.63 -12.45
CA ASP A 172 9.65 18.01 -12.99
C ASP A 172 10.64 17.59 -11.86
N GLU A 173 10.71 18.38 -10.79
CA GLU A 173 11.53 18.15 -9.59
C GLU A 173 10.97 16.98 -8.78
N GLU A 174 9.65 16.97 -8.59
CA GLU A 174 8.92 15.91 -7.90
C GLU A 174 9.03 14.57 -8.64
N LEU A 175 8.97 14.56 -9.97
CA LEU A 175 9.18 13.37 -10.80
C LEU A 175 10.61 12.80 -10.59
N LYS A 176 11.62 13.69 -10.49
CA LYS A 176 13.02 13.33 -10.21
C LYS A 176 13.21 12.83 -8.77
N GLN A 177 12.52 13.43 -7.79
CA GLN A 177 12.59 13.07 -6.37
C GLN A 177 11.88 11.73 -6.06
N SER A 178 10.67 11.54 -6.57
CA SER A 178 9.87 10.31 -6.38
C SER A 178 10.51 9.06 -6.98
N SER A 179 11.41 9.24 -7.96
CA SER A 179 12.24 8.17 -8.56
C SER A 179 13.48 7.79 -7.73
N LYS A 180 13.90 8.62 -6.76
CA LYS A 180 15.11 8.42 -5.96
C LYS A 180 14.78 8.15 -4.48
N GLU A 181 14.19 9.15 -3.84
CA GLU A 181 14.02 9.23 -2.39
C GLU A 181 12.56 8.99 -1.99
N GLY A 182 11.62 9.32 -2.89
CA GLY A 182 10.19 9.44 -2.60
C GLY A 182 9.81 10.89 -2.27
N ILE A 183 8.55 11.25 -2.53
CA ILE A 183 7.94 12.50 -2.04
C ILE A 183 7.12 12.15 -0.81
N GLU A 184 7.25 12.93 0.26
CA GLU A 184 6.31 12.88 1.39
C GLU A 184 5.09 13.74 1.07
N ALA A 185 3.89 13.15 1.18
CA ALA A 185 2.64 13.77 0.82
C ALA A 185 1.56 13.41 1.85
N LEU A 186 0.79 14.41 2.27
CA LEU A 186 -0.35 14.21 3.15
C LEU A 186 -1.53 13.64 2.34
N VAL A 187 -2.16 12.59 2.88
CA VAL A 187 -3.28 11.88 2.27
C VAL A 187 -4.53 12.03 3.13
N ILE A 188 -5.63 12.50 2.54
CA ILE A 188 -6.97 12.43 3.13
C ILE A 188 -7.56 11.04 2.84
N GLU A 189 -7.81 10.28 3.90
CA GLU A 189 -8.42 8.95 3.86
C GLU A 189 -9.93 8.98 3.52
N PRO A 190 -10.53 7.85 3.09
CA PRO A 190 -11.98 7.75 2.88
C PRO A 190 -12.86 8.15 4.07
N CYS A 191 -12.33 8.01 5.29
CA CYS A 191 -12.93 8.44 6.56
C CYS A 191 -12.61 9.89 6.99
N LEU A 192 -12.03 10.71 6.09
CA LEU A 192 -11.64 12.11 6.33
C LEU A 192 -10.59 12.32 7.44
N LYS A 193 -9.76 11.31 7.71
CA LYS A 193 -8.54 11.45 8.50
C LYS A 193 -7.37 11.83 7.59
N THR A 194 -6.42 12.60 8.08
CA THR A 194 -5.15 12.86 7.40
C THR A 194 -4.10 11.83 7.79
N ARG A 195 -3.20 11.48 6.86
CA ARG A 195 -2.01 10.67 7.12
C ARG A 195 -0.89 10.97 6.13
N ASP A 196 0.34 11.07 6.62
CA ASP A 196 1.52 11.18 5.77
C ASP A 196 1.85 9.85 5.08
N MET A 197 2.12 9.91 3.79
CA MET A 197 2.57 8.77 2.98
C MET A 197 3.75 9.17 2.11
N SER A 198 4.46 8.17 1.59
CA SER A 198 5.49 8.39 0.58
C SER A 198 4.97 7.97 -0.80
N LEU A 199 4.98 8.89 -1.77
CA LEU A 199 4.82 8.58 -3.19
C LEU A 199 6.18 8.20 -3.78
N ARG A 200 6.25 7.05 -4.46
CA ARG A 200 7.46 6.57 -5.15
C ARG A 200 7.14 6.13 -6.57
N ILE A 201 8.15 6.21 -7.45
CA ILE A 201 8.10 5.66 -8.81
C ILE A 201 8.87 4.35 -8.83
N TRP A 202 8.21 3.28 -9.27
CA TRP A 202 8.81 1.94 -9.41
C TRP A 202 8.80 1.52 -10.87
N ASP A 203 9.98 1.35 -11.47
CA ASP A 203 10.14 0.84 -12.82
C ASP A 203 10.11 -0.69 -12.85
N MET A 204 9.07 -1.25 -13.48
CA MET A 204 8.95 -2.69 -13.68
C MET A 204 9.59 -3.08 -15.03
N PRO A 205 10.77 -3.74 -15.06
CA PRO A 205 11.34 -4.25 -16.30
C PRO A 205 10.44 -5.35 -16.90
N LYS A 206 10.23 -5.32 -18.22
CA LYS A 206 9.53 -6.38 -18.94
C LYS A 206 10.53 -7.26 -19.69
N PRO A 207 10.22 -8.56 -19.95
CA PRO A 207 11.07 -9.43 -20.78
C PRO A 207 11.34 -8.91 -22.20
N THR A 208 10.60 -7.91 -22.67
CA THR A 208 10.77 -7.24 -23.96
C THR A 208 11.81 -6.10 -23.95
N GLY A 209 12.58 -5.92 -22.87
CA GLY A 209 13.59 -4.86 -22.71
C GLY A 209 13.03 -3.46 -22.41
N SER A 210 11.74 -3.24 -22.65
CA SER A 210 11.00 -2.04 -22.25
C SER A 210 10.56 -2.09 -20.78
N PHE A 211 10.50 -0.95 -20.10
CA PHE A 211 9.98 -0.83 -18.72
C PHE A 211 8.48 -0.52 -18.70
N SER A 212 7.85 -0.58 -17.53
CA SER A 212 6.61 0.14 -17.20
C SER A 212 6.71 0.68 -15.78
N SER A 213 6.70 2.01 -15.68
CA SER A 213 6.71 2.75 -14.44
C SER A 213 5.35 2.72 -13.76
N VAL A 214 5.33 2.66 -12.43
CA VAL A 214 4.13 2.63 -11.59
C VAL A 214 4.33 3.59 -10.43
N TYR A 215 3.38 4.51 -10.20
CA TYR A 215 3.33 5.29 -8.97
C TYR A 215 2.85 4.38 -7.84
N VAL A 216 3.49 4.43 -6.67
CA VAL A 216 3.06 3.70 -5.48
C VAL A 216 2.97 4.63 -4.27
N LEU A 217 1.86 4.54 -3.53
CA LEU A 217 1.72 5.16 -2.21
C LEU A 217 2.06 4.12 -1.14
N VAL A 218 3.07 4.42 -0.32
CA VAL A 218 3.65 3.52 0.68
C VAL A 218 3.70 4.16 2.07
N THR A 219 4.29 3.46 3.05
CA THR A 219 4.38 3.84 4.47
C THR A 219 3.04 3.80 5.20
N GLY A 220 2.06 4.62 4.83
CA GLY A 220 0.78 4.75 5.53
C GLY A 220 -0.36 3.83 5.05
N TRP A 221 -0.22 3.17 3.88
CA TRP A 221 -1.36 2.54 3.18
C TRP A 221 -2.03 1.36 3.92
N LYS A 222 -1.28 0.50 4.62
CA LYS A 222 -1.87 -0.68 5.30
C LYS A 222 -2.96 -0.31 6.30
N SER A 223 -2.71 0.70 7.13
CA SER A 223 -3.68 1.19 8.10
C SER A 223 -4.76 2.07 7.47
N VAL A 224 -4.72 2.38 6.17
CA VAL A 224 -5.87 2.95 5.43
C VAL A 224 -6.80 1.81 5.01
N VAL A 225 -6.24 0.71 4.49
CA VAL A 225 -7.00 -0.53 4.22
C VAL A 225 -7.72 -1.00 5.49
N GLU A 226 -7.01 -1.08 6.61
CA GLU A 226 -7.58 -1.53 7.89
C GLU A 226 -8.50 -0.48 8.54
N GLY A 227 -8.17 0.81 8.44
CA GLY A 227 -8.96 1.90 9.02
C GLY A 227 -10.24 2.27 8.27
N ASN A 228 -10.41 1.77 7.04
CA ASN A 228 -11.55 2.09 6.16
C ASN A 228 -12.23 0.81 5.59
N ASP A 229 -11.88 -0.38 6.12
CA ASP A 229 -12.42 -1.70 5.72
C ASP A 229 -12.42 -1.95 4.19
N LEU A 230 -11.29 -1.66 3.53
CA LEU A 230 -11.16 -1.74 2.06
C LEU A 230 -11.02 -3.18 1.55
N LYS A 231 -11.77 -3.55 0.51
CA LYS A 231 -11.96 -4.93 0.02
C LYS A 231 -11.61 -5.07 -1.46
N VAL A 232 -11.36 -6.32 -1.88
CA VAL A 232 -10.96 -6.64 -3.26
C VAL A 232 -12.14 -6.41 -4.18
N GLY A 233 -12.01 -5.47 -5.11
CA GLY A 233 -13.08 -5.04 -6.01
C GLY A 233 -13.61 -3.64 -5.74
N ASP A 234 -13.43 -3.10 -4.53
CA ASP A 234 -13.84 -1.73 -4.18
C ASP A 234 -13.21 -0.73 -5.16
N VAL A 235 -14.02 0.15 -5.72
CA VAL A 235 -13.55 1.17 -6.65
C VAL A 235 -13.12 2.39 -5.84
N ILE A 236 -11.86 2.79 -6.00
CA ILE A 236 -11.36 4.06 -5.46
C ILE A 236 -11.00 5.03 -6.57
N GLN A 237 -11.18 6.31 -6.28
CA GLN A 237 -10.52 7.42 -6.96
C GLN A 237 -9.32 7.87 -6.13
N VAL A 238 -8.23 8.21 -6.81
CA VAL A 238 -7.11 8.95 -6.22
C VAL A 238 -7.10 10.33 -6.86
N TRP A 239 -7.21 11.35 -6.01
CA TRP A 239 -7.12 12.76 -6.38
C TRP A 239 -5.79 13.31 -5.88
N SER A 240 -5.12 14.15 -6.66
CA SER A 240 -4.06 15.05 -6.17
C SER A 240 -4.65 16.42 -5.87
N PHE A 241 -4.09 17.12 -4.89
CA PHE A 241 -4.29 18.55 -4.69
C PHE A 241 -3.01 19.19 -4.16
N ARG A 242 -2.98 20.51 -4.03
CA ARG A 242 -1.83 21.29 -3.55
C ARG A 242 -2.19 22.01 -2.26
N VAL A 243 -1.26 22.07 -1.30
CA VAL A 243 -1.34 22.93 -0.10
C VAL A 243 0.01 23.62 0.06
N ASN A 244 0.04 24.95 0.00
CA ASN A 244 1.30 25.72 -0.01
C ASN A 244 2.30 25.17 -1.06
N SER A 245 1.79 24.91 -2.27
CA SER A 245 2.48 24.23 -3.39
C SER A 245 2.94 22.78 -3.16
N LYS A 246 2.85 22.22 -1.94
CA LYS A 246 3.19 20.82 -1.67
C LYS A 246 2.12 19.87 -2.19
N LEU A 247 2.56 18.74 -2.76
CA LEU A 247 1.68 17.67 -3.22
C LEU A 247 0.95 16.99 -2.05
N CYS A 248 -0.37 16.88 -2.17
CA CYS A 248 -1.25 16.14 -1.27
C CYS A 248 -2.20 15.24 -2.09
N PHE A 249 -2.85 14.27 -1.43
CA PHE A 249 -3.78 13.35 -2.08
C PHE A 249 -5.09 13.20 -1.32
N ALA A 250 -6.20 12.91 -2.02
CA ALA A 250 -7.45 12.47 -1.41
C ALA A 250 -7.90 11.13 -1.99
N LEU A 251 -8.34 10.23 -1.11
CA LEU A 251 -8.79 8.87 -1.43
C LEU A 251 -10.30 8.76 -1.25
N VAL A 252 -11.02 8.56 -2.35
CA VAL A 252 -12.49 8.50 -2.35
C VAL A 252 -12.92 7.09 -2.76
N ILE A 253 -13.69 6.40 -1.92
CA ILE A 253 -14.40 5.17 -2.32
C ILE A 253 -15.61 5.59 -3.17
N VAL A 254 -15.75 4.95 -4.33
CA VAL A 254 -16.93 5.08 -5.20
C VAL A 254 -17.89 3.95 -4.84
N PRO A 255 -19.15 4.24 -4.45
CA PRO A 255 -20.18 3.24 -4.16
C PRO A 255 -20.75 2.60 -5.44
#